data_AF-A0A2V8BT50-F1
#
_entry.id   AF-A0A2V8BT50-F1
#
_cell.length_a   1.000
_cell.length_b   1.000
_cell.length_c   1.000
_cell.angle_alpha   90.00
_cell.angle_beta   90.00
_cell.angle_gamma   90.00
#
_symmetry.space_group_name_H-M   'P 1'
#
loop_
_entity.id
_entity.type
_entity.pdbx_description
1 polymer ?
#
loop_
_entity_poly.entity_id
_entity_poly.type
_entity_poly.pdbx_seq_one_letter_code
_entity_poly.pdbx_strand_id
1 'polypeptide(L)'
;RLIKKAASFKPDIVSFNEVERYNGSDNDGPAVIADLMKKHTGQKWYYTFSSGTGESTGIGNLVMSRYPFDSTGVRMLSHDCAALDVVIHVHGRDIHFTSTHLDADSTAYRLAEIGELIAWERTLGEPRIVAGDFNARPGSSENAKMKSSYFDSWAEADADGNAVAYSGNLEGNTRNSRIDYIYYSHGATALTLESSQVYDVRDSRGVMPSDHRPVLTVFGIR
;
A
#
# COMPACT_ATOMS: atom_id res chain seq x y z
N ARG A 1 11.17 -13.86 5.19
CA ARG A 1 9.94 -14.56 5.68
C ARG A 1 8.68 -13.85 5.20
N LEU A 2 8.61 -12.53 5.38
CA LEU A 2 7.51 -11.68 4.89
C LEU A 2 7.16 -11.95 3.42
N ILE A 3 8.15 -11.90 2.52
CA ILE A 3 7.91 -12.02 1.07
C ILE A 3 7.29 -13.37 0.67
N LYS A 4 7.70 -14.48 1.31
CA LYS A 4 7.05 -15.78 1.10
C LYS A 4 5.57 -15.74 1.49
N LYS A 5 5.23 -15.02 2.56
CA LYS A 5 3.86 -14.91 3.07
C LYS A 5 3.02 -13.98 2.17
N ALA A 6 3.56 -12.83 1.77
CA ALA A 6 2.95 -11.93 0.78
C ALA A 6 2.65 -12.68 -0.53
N ALA A 7 3.61 -13.43 -1.07
CA ALA A 7 3.41 -14.25 -2.26
C ALA A 7 2.30 -15.30 -2.10
N SER A 8 2.12 -15.87 -0.90
CA SER A 8 1.09 -16.88 -0.63
C SER A 8 -0.34 -16.35 -0.69
N PHE A 9 -0.52 -15.03 -0.56
CA PHE A 9 -1.82 -14.36 -0.70
C PHE A 9 -2.22 -14.14 -2.16
N LYS A 10 -1.32 -14.44 -3.11
CA LYS A 10 -1.53 -14.29 -4.56
C LYS A 10 -1.97 -12.88 -4.99
N PRO A 11 -1.30 -11.81 -4.54
CA PRO A 11 -1.66 -10.45 -4.95
C PRO A 11 -1.38 -10.22 -6.44
N ASP A 12 -2.06 -9.23 -7.00
CA ASP A 12 -1.84 -8.70 -8.33
C ASP A 12 -0.82 -7.57 -8.35
N ILE A 13 -0.92 -6.70 -7.36
CA ILE A 13 -0.07 -5.55 -7.14
C ILE A 13 0.12 -5.39 -5.62
N VAL A 14 1.29 -4.92 -5.20
CA VAL A 14 1.67 -4.80 -3.80
C VAL A 14 2.39 -3.48 -3.57
N SER A 15 2.00 -2.79 -2.50
CA SER A 15 2.78 -1.72 -1.87
C SER A 15 3.58 -2.32 -0.72
N PHE A 16 4.89 -2.03 -0.67
CA PHE A 16 5.74 -2.26 0.49
C PHE A 16 6.33 -0.92 0.94
N ASN A 17 6.14 -0.57 2.21
CA ASN A 17 6.80 0.56 2.84
C ASN A 17 8.08 0.11 3.58
N GLU A 18 8.91 1.07 3.95
CA GLU A 18 10.19 0.86 4.66
C GLU A 18 11.15 -0.12 3.96
N VAL A 19 11.14 -0.14 2.63
CA VAL A 19 12.11 -0.95 1.88
C VAL A 19 13.45 -0.24 1.83
N GLU A 20 14.49 -0.89 2.32
CA GLU A 20 15.86 -0.37 2.27
C GLU A 20 16.53 -0.66 0.93
N ARG A 21 17.21 0.34 0.36
CA ARG A 21 18.03 0.19 -0.83
C ARG A 21 19.39 0.86 -0.62
N TYR A 22 20.46 0.08 -0.59
CA TYR A 22 21.83 0.55 -0.35
C TYR A 22 21.95 1.46 0.91
N ASN A 23 21.18 1.16 1.95
CA ASN A 23 21.11 1.97 3.17
C ASN A 23 22.10 1.42 4.21
N GLY A 24 23.35 1.88 4.18
CA GLY A 24 24.39 1.37 5.09
C GLY A 24 24.81 -0.09 4.86
N SER A 25 24.40 -0.69 3.73
CA SER A 25 24.76 -2.03 3.27
C SER A 25 24.74 -2.10 1.74
N ASP A 26 25.37 -3.12 1.14
CA ASP A 26 25.34 -3.34 -0.31
C ASP A 26 24.04 -4.04 -0.80
N ASN A 27 22.97 -4.00 0.00
CA ASN A 27 21.72 -4.68 -0.29
C ASN A 27 20.78 -3.83 -1.15
N ASP A 28 20.46 -4.31 -2.35
CA ASP A 28 19.35 -3.78 -3.17
C ASP A 28 18.04 -4.47 -2.76
N GLY A 29 17.39 -3.96 -1.69
CA GLY A 29 16.15 -4.52 -1.16
C GLY A 29 15.06 -4.73 -2.22
N PRO A 30 14.76 -3.75 -3.09
CA PRO A 30 13.81 -3.93 -4.19
C PRO A 30 14.14 -5.13 -5.10
N ALA A 31 15.40 -5.28 -5.52
CA ALA A 31 15.81 -6.40 -6.36
C ALA A 31 15.69 -7.75 -5.62
N VAL A 32 16.11 -7.81 -4.37
CA VAL A 32 16.00 -9.03 -3.53
C VAL A 32 14.54 -9.43 -3.32
N ILE A 33 13.66 -8.47 -3.05
CA ILE A 33 12.22 -8.72 -2.90
C ILE A 33 11.64 -9.22 -4.22
N ALA A 34 12.02 -8.62 -5.36
CA ALA A 34 11.58 -9.05 -6.68
C ALA A 34 11.97 -10.51 -7.00
N ASP A 35 13.20 -10.90 -6.72
CA ASP A 35 13.67 -12.27 -6.90
C ASP A 35 12.92 -13.26 -6.00
N LEU A 36 12.62 -12.88 -4.76
CA LEU A 36 11.83 -13.69 -3.83
C LEU A 36 10.36 -13.81 -4.27
N MET A 37 9.74 -12.72 -4.73
CA MET A 37 8.39 -12.75 -5.29
C MET A 37 8.35 -13.67 -6.50
N LYS A 38 9.29 -13.55 -7.44
CA LYS A 38 9.42 -14.45 -8.60
C LYS A 38 9.58 -15.90 -8.18
N LYS A 39 10.50 -16.18 -7.24
CA LYS A 39 10.73 -17.53 -6.71
C LYS A 39 9.49 -18.16 -6.10
N HIS A 40 8.69 -17.39 -5.36
CA HIS A 40 7.55 -17.93 -4.61
C HIS A 40 6.24 -17.96 -5.40
N THR A 41 6.11 -17.13 -6.44
CA THR A 41 4.91 -17.08 -7.29
C THR A 41 5.11 -17.80 -8.63
N GLY A 42 6.35 -18.04 -9.05
CA GLY A 42 6.67 -18.70 -10.32
C GLY A 42 6.54 -17.78 -11.55
N GLN A 43 6.38 -16.47 -11.37
CA GLN A 43 6.17 -15.50 -12.45
C GLN A 43 7.00 -14.23 -12.26
N LYS A 44 7.18 -13.45 -13.33
CA LYS A 44 7.88 -12.16 -13.26
C LYS A 44 7.05 -11.13 -12.47
N TRP A 45 7.75 -10.26 -11.76
CA TRP A 45 7.20 -9.07 -11.11
C TRP A 45 7.91 -7.83 -11.64
N TYR A 46 7.14 -6.84 -12.05
CA TYR A 46 7.60 -5.48 -12.39
C TYR A 46 7.62 -4.66 -11.11
N TYR A 47 8.62 -3.80 -10.92
CA TYR A 47 8.71 -3.01 -9.71
C TYR A 47 9.40 -1.68 -9.92
N THR A 48 9.05 -0.71 -9.07
CA THR A 48 9.66 0.61 -8.99
C THR A 48 9.79 1.01 -7.53
N PHE A 49 10.76 1.86 -7.23
CA PHE A 49 11.11 2.27 -5.88
C PHE A 49 11.37 3.77 -5.84
N SER A 50 10.93 4.42 -4.77
CA SER A 50 11.33 5.78 -4.41
C SER A 50 11.61 5.86 -2.93
N SER A 51 12.76 6.44 -2.56
CA SER A 51 12.97 6.88 -1.19
C SER A 51 12.07 8.07 -0.87
N GLY A 52 11.88 8.34 0.42
CA GLY A 52 11.14 9.51 0.89
C GLY A 52 11.83 10.84 0.57
N THR A 53 13.16 10.83 0.40
CA THR A 53 13.98 12.01 0.07
C THR A 53 14.17 12.23 -1.43
N GLY A 54 13.69 11.30 -2.27
CA GLY A 54 13.91 11.31 -3.72
C GLY A 54 15.29 10.79 -4.16
N GLU A 55 16.13 10.39 -3.20
CA GLU A 55 17.41 9.75 -3.45
C GLU A 55 17.26 8.34 -4.01
N SER A 56 18.27 7.90 -4.76
CA SER A 56 18.32 6.54 -5.34
C SER A 56 18.60 5.43 -4.32
N THR A 57 18.93 5.81 -3.08
CA THR A 57 19.27 4.95 -1.95
C THR A 57 18.47 5.37 -0.70
N GLY A 58 18.55 4.60 0.37
CA GLY A 58 17.85 4.86 1.63
C GLY A 58 16.59 4.01 1.79
N ILE A 59 15.67 4.50 2.61
CA ILE A 59 14.42 3.82 2.96
C ILE A 59 13.28 4.42 2.13
N GLY A 60 12.39 3.58 1.62
CA GLY A 60 11.33 4.06 0.75
C GLY A 60 10.19 3.10 0.44
N ASN A 61 9.41 3.52 -0.55
CA ASN A 61 8.23 2.84 -1.03
C ASN A 61 8.57 2.00 -2.26
N LEU A 62 8.09 0.76 -2.29
CA LEU A 62 8.24 -0.17 -3.39
C LEU A 62 6.86 -0.60 -3.87
N VAL A 63 6.56 -0.33 -5.14
CA VAL A 63 5.39 -0.89 -5.81
C VAL A 63 5.84 -2.07 -6.67
N MET A 64 5.14 -3.20 -6.56
CA MET A 64 5.37 -4.39 -7.36
C MET A 64 4.09 -4.88 -8.01
N SER A 65 4.13 -5.27 -9.29
CA SER A 65 2.96 -5.79 -10.01
C SER A 65 3.29 -7.00 -10.88
N ARG A 66 2.29 -7.87 -11.07
CA ARG A 66 2.31 -8.91 -12.12
C ARG A 66 2.19 -8.31 -13.52
N TYR A 67 1.54 -7.16 -13.62
CA TYR A 67 1.32 -6.42 -14.86
C TYR A 67 2.51 -5.47 -15.11
N PRO A 68 2.93 -5.27 -16.38
CA PRO A 68 3.88 -4.22 -16.71
C PRO A 68 3.30 -2.84 -16.36
N PHE A 69 4.20 -1.88 -16.09
CA PHE A 69 3.81 -0.49 -15.88
C PHE A 69 3.76 0.24 -17.21
N ASP A 70 2.64 0.87 -17.52
CA ASP A 70 2.53 1.76 -18.69
C ASP A 70 3.21 3.10 -18.42
N SER A 71 3.14 3.55 -17.16
CA SER A 71 3.89 4.70 -16.67
C SER A 71 4.13 4.60 -15.16
N THR A 72 5.08 5.40 -14.67
CA THR A 72 5.38 5.55 -13.25
C THR A 72 5.51 7.02 -12.92
N GLY A 73 5.04 7.43 -11.75
CA GLY A 73 5.13 8.80 -11.26
C GLY A 73 5.62 8.84 -9.82
N VAL A 74 6.38 9.87 -9.47
CA VAL A 74 6.80 10.11 -8.09
C VAL A 74 6.43 11.53 -7.70
N ARG A 75 5.78 11.68 -6.55
CA ARG A 75 5.55 12.96 -5.90
C ARG A 75 6.27 12.98 -4.55
N MET A 76 7.27 13.85 -4.44
CA MET A 76 7.80 14.22 -3.14
C MET A 76 6.72 14.95 -2.35
N LEU A 77 6.54 14.51 -1.11
CA LEU A 77 5.74 15.14 -0.10
C LEU A 77 6.67 15.87 0.87
N SER A 78 6.12 16.80 1.64
CA SER A 78 6.86 17.44 2.73
C SER A 78 7.39 16.40 3.73
N HIS A 79 8.43 16.77 4.49
CA HIS A 79 8.98 15.96 5.59
C HIS A 79 9.54 14.59 5.15
N ASP A 80 10.31 14.58 4.06
CA ASP A 80 11.01 13.39 3.56
C ASP A 80 10.09 12.18 3.33
N CYS A 81 8.86 12.44 2.90
CA CYS A 81 7.88 11.44 2.50
C CYS A 81 7.68 11.48 0.97
N ALA A 82 7.23 10.37 0.39
CA ALA A 82 6.99 10.29 -1.05
C ALA A 82 5.77 9.43 -1.38
N ALA A 83 5.07 9.81 -2.45
CA ALA A 83 4.05 8.99 -3.09
C ALA A 83 4.57 8.47 -4.43
N LEU A 84 4.43 7.16 -4.65
CA LEU A 84 4.93 6.44 -5.82
C LEU A 84 3.76 5.79 -6.56
N ASP A 85 3.38 6.37 -7.70
CA ASP A 85 2.29 5.91 -8.56
C ASP A 85 2.83 5.02 -9.69
N VAL A 86 2.03 4.02 -10.05
CA VAL A 86 2.19 3.25 -11.27
C VAL A 86 0.85 3.12 -11.98
N VAL A 87 0.90 3.10 -13.31
CA VAL A 87 -0.27 2.75 -14.13
C VAL A 87 -0.11 1.31 -14.60
N ILE A 88 -1.11 0.48 -14.31
CA ILE A 88 -1.23 -0.88 -14.84
C ILE A 88 -2.48 -1.01 -15.69
N HIS A 89 -2.38 -1.79 -16.77
CA HIS A 89 -3.52 -2.12 -17.62
C HIS A 89 -4.12 -3.49 -17.26
N VAL A 90 -5.37 -3.51 -16.78
CA VAL A 90 -6.08 -4.73 -16.38
C VAL A 90 -7.45 -4.76 -17.04
N HIS A 91 -7.71 -5.81 -17.83
CA HIS A 91 -9.00 -6.04 -18.51
C HIS A 91 -9.51 -4.83 -19.34
N GLY A 92 -8.63 -4.11 -20.03
CA GLY A 92 -9.04 -2.95 -20.84
C GLY A 92 -9.13 -1.64 -20.06
N ARG A 93 -8.71 -1.61 -18.80
CA ARG A 93 -8.74 -0.44 -17.92
C ARG A 93 -7.35 -0.10 -17.41
N ASP A 94 -7.00 1.17 -17.48
CA ASP A 94 -5.82 1.71 -16.79
C ASP A 94 -6.20 1.93 -15.32
N ILE A 95 -5.35 1.48 -14.40
CA ILE A 95 -5.53 1.64 -12.95
C ILE A 95 -4.30 2.34 -12.40
N HIS A 96 -4.52 3.46 -11.72
CA HIS A 96 -3.49 4.14 -10.94
C HIS A 96 -3.39 3.48 -9.56
N PHE A 97 -2.18 3.09 -9.18
CA PHE A 97 -1.88 2.52 -7.89
C PHE A 97 -0.71 3.26 -7.26
N THR A 98 -1.00 3.97 -6.16
CA THR A 98 -0.05 4.80 -5.45
C THR A 98 0.34 4.18 -4.12
N SER A 99 1.63 4.00 -3.90
CA SER A 99 2.20 3.68 -2.58
C SER A 99 2.63 4.94 -1.86
N THR A 100 2.34 5.07 -0.56
CA THR A 100 2.89 6.14 0.29
C THR A 100 3.22 5.63 1.69
N HIS A 101 4.09 6.34 2.41
CA HIS A 101 4.36 6.16 3.84
C HIS A 101 4.46 7.57 4.44
N LEU A 102 3.58 7.90 5.39
CA LEU A 102 3.49 9.24 5.98
C LEU A 102 4.28 9.35 7.28
N ASP A 103 4.52 10.58 7.71
CA ASP A 103 5.31 10.87 8.91
C ASP A 103 4.79 10.12 10.16
N ALA A 104 5.73 9.47 10.86
CA ALA A 104 5.42 8.58 11.98
C ALA A 104 4.94 9.31 13.24
N ASP A 105 5.38 10.54 13.46
CA ASP A 105 5.30 11.19 14.77
C ASP A 105 4.34 12.39 14.79
N SER A 106 4.28 13.17 13.70
CA SER A 106 3.66 14.48 13.65
C SER A 106 2.34 14.47 12.87
N THR A 107 1.23 14.60 13.59
CA THR A 107 -0.09 14.85 12.99
C THR A 107 -0.09 16.06 12.05
N ALA A 108 0.66 17.12 12.36
CA ALA A 108 0.71 18.30 11.51
C ALA A 108 1.39 18.02 10.17
N TYR A 109 2.44 17.20 10.16
CA TYR A 109 3.18 16.81 8.96
C TYR A 109 2.32 15.89 8.08
N ARG A 110 1.72 14.86 8.68
CA ARG A 110 0.76 13.99 7.98
C ARG A 110 -0.39 14.75 7.34
N LEU A 111 -0.94 15.76 8.02
CA LEU A 111 -2.00 16.58 7.44
C LEU A 111 -1.53 17.41 6.23
N ALA A 112 -0.29 17.90 6.24
CA ALA A 112 0.31 18.58 5.08
C ALA A 112 0.52 17.58 3.92
N GLU A 113 1.18 16.46 4.20
CA GLU A 113 1.46 15.37 3.25
C GLU A 113 0.18 14.83 2.59
N ILE A 114 -0.88 14.57 3.37
CA ILE A 114 -2.18 14.12 2.82
C ILE A 114 -2.79 15.19 1.92
N GLY A 115 -2.61 16.46 2.23
CA GLY A 115 -3.06 17.56 1.37
C GLY A 115 -2.36 17.55 0.01
N GLU A 116 -1.04 17.38 0.02
CA GLU A 116 -0.21 17.28 -1.18
C GLU A 116 -0.51 16.02 -2.00
N LEU A 117 -0.67 14.88 -1.32
CA LEU A 117 -1.04 13.60 -1.91
C LEU A 117 -2.38 13.70 -2.63
N ILE A 118 -3.45 14.16 -1.95
CA ILE A 118 -4.77 14.32 -2.56
C ILE A 118 -4.72 15.30 -3.74
N ALA A 119 -3.95 16.39 -3.63
CA ALA A 119 -3.81 17.35 -4.71
C ALA A 119 -3.13 16.75 -5.95
N TRP A 120 -2.09 15.93 -5.76
CA TRP A 120 -1.43 15.23 -6.86
C TRP A 120 -2.30 14.14 -7.47
N GLU A 121 -2.92 13.30 -6.64
CA GLU A 121 -3.82 12.24 -7.07
C GLU A 121 -4.96 12.74 -7.97
N ARG A 122 -5.52 13.92 -7.68
CA ARG A 122 -6.58 14.56 -8.50
C ARG A 122 -6.13 14.89 -9.93
N THR A 123 -4.83 14.87 -10.21
CA THR A 123 -4.28 15.05 -11.56
C THR A 123 -4.14 13.73 -12.33
N LEU A 124 -4.29 12.59 -11.66
CA LEU A 124 -4.18 11.25 -12.23
C LEU A 124 -5.54 10.72 -12.72
N GLY A 125 -5.52 9.76 -13.64
CA GLY A 125 -6.71 9.11 -14.19
C GLY A 125 -7.45 8.26 -13.16
N GLU A 126 -8.72 7.93 -13.42
CA GLU A 126 -9.51 6.99 -12.61
C GLU A 126 -9.50 5.57 -13.23
N PRO A 127 -9.64 4.50 -12.43
CA PRO A 127 -9.70 4.48 -10.96
C PRO A 127 -8.34 4.67 -10.28
N ARG A 128 -8.34 5.30 -9.09
CA ARG A 128 -7.15 5.45 -8.23
C ARG A 128 -7.25 4.60 -6.97
N ILE A 129 -6.19 3.87 -6.68
CA ILE A 129 -6.00 3.13 -5.43
C ILE A 129 -4.75 3.69 -4.74
N VAL A 130 -4.86 4.03 -3.45
CA VAL A 130 -3.74 4.53 -2.64
C VAL A 130 -3.52 3.58 -1.47
N ALA A 131 -2.32 3.03 -1.33
CA ALA A 131 -1.99 2.03 -0.33
C ALA A 131 -0.72 2.37 0.46
N GLY A 132 -0.71 2.03 1.75
CA GLY A 132 0.49 2.08 2.59
C GLY A 132 0.19 2.49 4.02
N ASP A 133 1.26 2.81 4.75
CA ASP A 133 1.20 3.23 6.15
C ASP A 133 0.96 4.75 6.26
N PHE A 134 -0.20 5.10 6.81
CA PHE A 134 -0.58 6.49 7.04
C PHE A 134 -0.23 6.98 8.43
N ASN A 135 0.29 6.12 9.33
CA ASN A 135 0.59 6.43 10.72
C ASN A 135 -0.57 7.12 11.47
N ALA A 136 -1.80 6.84 11.03
CA ALA A 136 -3.01 7.51 11.48
C ALA A 136 -4.13 6.49 11.68
N ARG A 137 -4.74 6.48 12.86
CA ARG A 137 -5.83 5.55 13.21
C ARG A 137 -7.17 5.95 12.58
N PRO A 138 -8.16 5.04 12.50
CA PRO A 138 -9.49 5.39 12.05
C PRO A 138 -10.10 6.47 12.95
N GLY A 139 -10.83 7.41 12.35
CA GLY A 139 -11.44 8.53 13.07
C GLY A 139 -10.47 9.67 13.45
N SER A 140 -9.21 9.61 13.03
CA SER A 140 -8.30 10.76 13.13
C SER A 140 -8.61 11.83 12.07
N SER A 141 -8.04 13.03 12.23
CA SER A 141 -8.19 14.11 11.25
C SER A 141 -7.53 13.78 9.91
N GLU A 142 -6.41 13.05 9.94
CA GLU A 142 -5.71 12.52 8.78
C GLU A 142 -6.61 11.54 7.99
N ASN A 143 -7.20 10.55 8.68
CA ASN A 143 -8.11 9.59 8.07
C ASN A 143 -9.36 10.29 7.51
N ALA A 144 -9.97 11.22 8.26
CA ALA A 144 -11.10 12.01 7.78
C ALA A 144 -10.75 12.83 6.53
N LYS A 145 -9.54 13.38 6.46
CA LYS A 145 -9.07 14.15 5.30
C LYS A 145 -8.91 13.27 4.07
N MET A 146 -8.29 12.09 4.18
CA MET A 146 -8.26 11.11 3.08
C MET A 146 -9.67 10.71 2.64
N LYS A 147 -10.55 10.41 3.60
CA LYS A 147 -11.93 10.01 3.34
C LYS A 147 -12.82 11.08 2.70
N SER A 148 -12.35 12.32 2.57
CA SER A 148 -13.07 13.37 1.85
C SER A 148 -13.15 13.12 0.33
N SER A 149 -12.27 12.29 -0.23
CA SER A 149 -12.24 11.98 -1.68
C SER A 149 -12.02 10.48 -1.98
N TYR A 150 -11.86 9.66 -0.94
CA TYR A 150 -11.56 8.24 -1.03
C TYR A 150 -12.40 7.42 -0.05
N PHE A 151 -12.73 6.20 -0.44
CA PHE A 151 -13.26 5.17 0.43
C PHE A 151 -12.12 4.40 1.11
N ASP A 152 -12.33 4.00 2.36
CA ASP A 152 -11.43 3.14 3.12
C ASP A 152 -11.88 1.68 2.92
N SER A 153 -11.14 0.90 2.12
CA SER A 153 -11.62 -0.43 1.72
C SER A 153 -11.87 -1.40 2.87
N TRP A 154 -11.16 -1.28 3.99
CA TRP A 154 -11.45 -2.10 5.16
C TRP A 154 -12.78 -1.70 5.78
N ALA A 155 -13.01 -0.40 5.98
CA ALA A 155 -14.23 0.10 6.60
C ALA A 155 -15.48 -0.14 5.74
N GLU A 156 -15.37 0.02 4.41
CA GLU A 156 -16.47 -0.29 3.50
C GLU A 156 -16.76 -1.80 3.47
N ALA A 157 -15.72 -2.65 3.42
CA ALA A 157 -15.90 -4.09 3.49
C ALA A 157 -16.53 -4.53 4.82
N ASP A 158 -16.15 -3.91 5.94
CA ASP A 158 -16.71 -4.21 7.27
C ASP A 158 -18.20 -3.84 7.34
N ALA A 159 -18.57 -2.67 6.82
CA ALA A 159 -19.96 -2.23 6.72
C ALA A 159 -20.82 -3.19 5.89
N ASP A 160 -20.25 -3.80 4.85
CA ASP A 160 -20.90 -4.77 3.98
C ASP A 160 -20.82 -6.23 4.49
N GLY A 161 -20.15 -6.47 5.63
CA GLY A 161 -19.95 -7.81 6.20
C GLY A 161 -18.92 -8.68 5.44
N ASN A 162 -18.07 -8.06 4.63
CA ASN A 162 -17.04 -8.68 3.79
C ASN A 162 -15.60 -8.43 4.28
N ALA A 163 -15.40 -7.74 5.41
CA ALA A 163 -14.10 -7.65 6.06
C ALA A 163 -13.74 -8.96 6.77
N VAL A 164 -12.50 -9.41 6.60
CA VAL A 164 -12.01 -10.66 7.21
C VAL A 164 -10.85 -10.35 8.13
N ALA A 165 -11.08 -10.49 9.43
CA ALA A 165 -10.05 -10.43 10.44
C ALA A 165 -9.83 -11.81 11.10
N TYR A 166 -8.81 -11.93 11.94
CA TYR A 166 -8.53 -13.17 12.67
C TYR A 166 -8.84 -13.02 14.16
N SER A 167 -9.02 -14.16 14.84
CA SER A 167 -9.32 -14.19 16.27
C SER A 167 -8.25 -13.45 17.10
N GLY A 168 -8.69 -12.49 17.91
CA GLY A 168 -7.79 -11.61 18.67
C GLY A 168 -7.37 -10.33 17.92
N ASN A 169 -7.93 -10.06 16.73
CA ASN A 169 -7.75 -8.80 16.01
C ASN A 169 -9.01 -8.42 15.22
N LEU A 170 -10.18 -8.40 15.88
CA LEU A 170 -11.47 -8.19 15.21
C LEU A 170 -11.60 -6.79 14.56
N GLU A 171 -10.81 -5.81 15.01
CA GLU A 171 -10.81 -4.44 14.48
C GLU A 171 -9.97 -4.28 13.19
N GLY A 172 -9.30 -5.34 12.73
CA GLY A 172 -8.42 -5.26 11.57
C GLY A 172 -7.17 -4.41 11.82
N ASN A 173 -6.69 -4.35 13.06
CA ASN A 173 -5.50 -3.58 13.38
C ASN A 173 -4.29 -4.16 12.67
N THR A 174 -3.54 -3.30 11.99
CA THR A 174 -2.34 -3.69 11.26
C THR A 174 -1.12 -3.63 12.18
N ARG A 175 -1.16 -2.75 13.18
CA ARG A 175 -0.20 -2.67 14.28
C ARG A 175 -0.93 -2.66 15.64
N ASN A 176 -0.69 -1.63 16.48
CA ASN A 176 -1.47 -1.36 17.69
C ASN A 176 -2.84 -0.73 17.38
N SER A 177 -2.99 -0.20 16.17
CA SER A 177 -4.24 0.25 15.56
C SER A 177 -4.20 -0.07 14.07
N ARG A 178 -5.29 0.17 13.35
CA ARG A 178 -5.33 0.13 11.88
C ARG A 178 -4.72 1.41 11.32
N ILE A 179 -3.47 1.34 10.88
CA ILE A 179 -2.71 2.50 10.35
C ILE A 179 -2.26 2.31 8.91
N ASP A 180 -2.30 1.06 8.42
CA ASP A 180 -2.08 0.74 7.02
C ASP A 180 -3.43 0.63 6.30
N TYR A 181 -3.55 1.32 5.18
CA TYR A 181 -4.81 1.43 4.44
C TYR A 181 -4.63 1.05 2.98
N ILE A 182 -5.73 0.59 2.39
CA ILE A 182 -5.95 0.58 0.95
C ILE A 182 -7.18 1.45 0.70
N TYR A 183 -6.95 2.68 0.25
CA TYR A 183 -7.99 3.62 -0.14
C TYR A 183 -8.28 3.49 -1.64
N TYR A 184 -9.53 3.72 -2.04
CA TYR A 184 -9.90 3.83 -3.46
C TYR A 184 -10.76 5.07 -3.68
N SER A 185 -10.55 5.77 -4.78
CA SER A 185 -11.18 7.08 -5.03
C SER A 185 -12.71 6.95 -5.13
N HIS A 186 -13.43 8.01 -4.75
CA HIS A 186 -14.89 8.06 -4.97
C HIS A 186 -15.27 7.98 -6.47
N GLY A 187 -14.34 8.33 -7.36
CA GLY A 187 -14.51 8.23 -8.81
C GLY A 187 -14.18 6.87 -9.41
N ALA A 188 -13.75 5.88 -8.61
CA ALA A 188 -13.39 4.53 -9.05
C ALA A 188 -14.61 3.66 -9.44
N THR A 189 -15.47 4.17 -10.32
CA THR A 189 -16.73 3.53 -10.75
C THR A 189 -16.54 2.20 -11.50
N ALA A 190 -15.33 1.95 -12.01
CA ALA A 190 -14.95 0.69 -12.64
C ALA A 190 -14.54 -0.40 -11.63
N LEU A 191 -14.36 -0.06 -10.34
CA LEU A 191 -14.00 -1.00 -9.29
C LEU A 191 -15.23 -1.40 -8.46
N THR A 192 -15.31 -2.67 -8.08
CA THR A 192 -16.25 -3.16 -7.06
C THR A 192 -15.44 -3.76 -5.93
N LEU A 193 -15.62 -3.26 -4.71
CA LEU A 193 -15.00 -3.86 -3.52
C LEU A 193 -15.64 -5.21 -3.23
N GLU A 194 -14.85 -6.29 -3.22
CA GLU A 194 -15.33 -7.64 -2.93
C GLU A 194 -15.02 -8.07 -1.50
N SER A 195 -13.82 -7.77 -1.01
CA SER A 195 -13.40 -8.07 0.36
C SER A 195 -12.18 -7.26 0.76
N SER A 196 -11.95 -7.13 2.07
CA SER A 196 -10.69 -6.65 2.63
C SER A 196 -10.28 -7.55 3.80
N GLN A 197 -9.02 -7.97 3.86
CA GLN A 197 -8.52 -8.95 4.80
C GLN A 197 -7.23 -8.50 5.48
N VAL A 198 -7.18 -8.58 6.82
CA VAL A 198 -5.95 -8.42 7.62
C VAL A 198 -5.48 -9.80 8.05
N TYR A 199 -4.25 -10.15 7.70
CA TYR A 199 -3.73 -11.50 7.94
C TYR A 199 -2.93 -11.61 9.24
N ASP A 200 -3.14 -12.72 9.95
CA ASP A 200 -2.16 -13.21 10.92
C ASP A 200 -1.00 -13.88 10.19
N VAL A 201 0.19 -13.30 10.33
CA VAL A 201 1.41 -13.76 9.65
C VAL A 201 2.45 -14.34 10.61
N ARG A 202 2.08 -14.55 11.87
CA ARG A 202 2.93 -15.23 12.86
C ARG A 202 3.32 -16.62 12.39
N ASP A 203 4.57 -17.01 12.65
CA ASP A 203 5.00 -18.40 12.48
C ASP A 203 4.45 -19.30 13.61
N SER A 204 4.75 -20.61 13.56
CA SER A 204 4.30 -21.57 14.57
C SER A 204 4.83 -21.31 15.99
N ARG A 205 5.80 -20.39 16.14
CA ARG A 205 6.33 -19.94 17.44
C ARG A 205 5.74 -18.58 17.85
N GLY A 206 4.76 -18.07 17.11
CA GLY A 206 4.13 -16.78 17.37
C GLY A 206 4.94 -15.57 16.88
N VAL A 207 6.02 -15.78 16.11
CA VAL A 207 6.91 -14.69 15.69
C VAL A 207 6.40 -14.03 14.42
N MET A 208 6.22 -12.70 14.46
CA MET A 208 5.86 -11.89 13.31
C MET A 208 7.06 -11.62 12.38
N PRO A 209 6.89 -11.63 11.05
CA PRO A 209 7.94 -11.30 10.08
C PRO A 209 8.14 -9.78 9.86
N SER A 210 7.24 -8.95 10.38
CA SER A 210 7.24 -7.47 10.43
C SER A 210 6.43 -7.06 11.66
N ASP A 211 6.66 -5.89 12.23
CA ASP A 211 5.81 -5.37 13.31
C ASP A 211 4.44 -4.89 12.81
N HIS A 212 4.24 -4.80 11.50
CA HIS A 212 2.95 -4.59 10.84
C HIS A 212 2.36 -5.90 10.29
N ARG A 213 1.04 -5.90 10.08
CA ARG A 213 0.28 -6.96 9.43
C ARG A 213 -0.16 -6.49 8.04
N PRO A 214 -0.11 -7.37 7.04
CA PRO A 214 -0.52 -7.02 5.70
C PRO A 214 -2.05 -6.96 5.58
N VAL A 215 -2.52 -6.00 4.78
CA VAL A 215 -3.90 -5.88 4.33
C VAL A 215 -3.96 -6.31 2.86
N LEU A 216 -4.97 -7.11 2.50
CA LEU A 216 -5.29 -7.44 1.10
C LEU A 216 -6.72 -7.00 0.83
N THR A 217 -6.91 -6.20 -0.21
CA THR A 217 -8.24 -5.86 -0.71
C THR A 217 -8.43 -6.48 -2.09
N VAL A 218 -9.58 -7.11 -2.31
CA VAL A 218 -9.97 -7.69 -3.60
C VAL A 218 -10.98 -6.76 -4.26
N PHE A 219 -10.69 -6.39 -5.49
CA PHE A 219 -11.59 -5.60 -6.33
C PHE A 219 -11.98 -6.39 -7.58
N GLY A 220 -13.26 -6.41 -7.90
CA GLY A 220 -13.75 -6.72 -9.25
C GLY A 220 -13.58 -5.52 -10.17
N ILE A 221 -13.22 -5.76 -11.44
CA ILE A 221 -13.04 -4.72 -12.47
C ILE A 221 -14.15 -4.86 -13.52
N ARG A 222 -14.83 -3.75 -13.84
CA ARG A 222 -15.95 -3.66 -14.79
C ARG A 222 -15.63 -2.94 -16.11
#